data_AF-A0A3S4SU23-F1
#
_entry.id   AF-A0A3S4SU23-F1
#
_cell.length_a   1.000
_cell.length_b   1.000
_cell.length_c   1.000
_cell.angle_alpha   90.00
_cell.angle_beta   90.00
_cell.angle_gamma   90.00
#
_symmetry.space_group_name_H-M   'P 1'
#
loop_
_entity.id
_entity.type
_entity.pdbx_description
1 polymer ?
#
loop_
_entity_poly.entity_id
_entity_poly.type
_entity_poly.pdbx_seq_one_letter_code
_entity_poly.pdbx_strand_id
1 'polypeptide(L)'
;MLAPGDRGGRSPTRSAFMPSNNNHLAPAVELLCQAREQQRPLSLSQLAAVRGPATEEEAYWIQEAVLARLAAGRQQRVSAWKVGAPSREATPIAAPIADALVHPDGARLEGAGFYVIGIEAELAYRFCRDFPARSEAYTPEEVWEGIDGVCAAIEIVDTRLERWDEAGPWWKLADNQVNGGLVLGSGIDDWQGVDNSRQAAEQWLNGKRVIARTGSHPLGDPLCLIPWLVNHCTGRQGGLRAGDHVTTGTWTGMEFVPPGSSVRVCFPGVGEVSVEL
;
A
#
# COMPACT_ATOMS: atom_id res chain seq x y z
N MET A 1 -29.82 -3.47 54.51
CA MET A 1 -30.89 -3.84 53.57
C MET A 1 -31.14 -2.64 52.68
N LEU A 2 -30.63 -2.67 51.45
CA LEU A 2 -31.06 -1.96 50.22
C LEU A 2 -29.93 -2.10 49.18
N ALA A 3 -30.35 -2.33 47.93
CA ALA A 3 -29.68 -3.07 46.85
C ALA A 3 -28.51 -2.36 46.14
N PRO A 4 -27.66 -3.10 45.37
CA PRO A 4 -26.65 -2.51 44.50
C PRO A 4 -27.30 -1.99 43.20
N GLY A 5 -27.01 -0.73 42.88
CA GLY A 5 -27.45 -0.09 41.65
C GLY A 5 -26.57 -0.49 40.47
N ASP A 6 -27.16 -1.28 39.58
CA ASP A 6 -26.68 -1.58 38.23
C ASP A 6 -26.57 -0.27 37.42
N ARG A 7 -25.35 0.06 36.96
CA ARG A 7 -25.14 1.11 35.96
C ARG A 7 -24.43 0.49 34.77
N GLY A 8 -25.22 -0.05 33.86
CA GLY A 8 -24.83 -0.38 32.51
C GLY A 8 -24.19 0.83 31.82
N GLY A 9 -22.86 0.84 31.74
CA GLY A 9 -22.11 1.71 30.87
C GLY A 9 -22.31 1.26 29.43
N ARG A 10 -23.24 1.89 28.71
CA ARG A 10 -23.30 1.81 27.25
C ARG A 10 -21.97 2.33 26.69
N SER A 11 -21.18 1.42 26.14
CA SER A 11 -20.03 1.78 25.32
C SER A 11 -20.51 2.63 24.13
N PRO A 12 -20.01 3.85 23.93
CA PRO A 12 -20.30 4.58 22.71
C PRO A 12 -19.47 3.92 21.60
N THR A 13 -20.14 3.15 20.74
CA THR A 13 -19.61 2.84 19.41
C THR A 13 -19.32 4.18 18.73
N ARG A 14 -18.05 4.60 18.75
CA ARG A 14 -17.58 5.69 17.91
C ARG A 14 -17.78 5.24 16.47
N SER A 15 -18.85 5.73 15.85
CA SER A 15 -18.97 5.76 14.39
C SER A 15 -17.68 6.38 13.86
N ALA A 16 -16.88 5.59 13.14
CA ALA A 16 -15.77 6.12 12.39
C ALA A 16 -16.31 7.21 11.45
N PHE A 17 -15.59 8.31 11.38
CA PHE A 17 -15.97 9.51 10.64
C PHE A 17 -16.02 9.17 9.14
N MET A 18 -17.21 8.92 8.59
CA MET A 18 -17.44 8.92 7.15
C MET A 18 -18.16 10.21 6.80
N PRO A 19 -17.56 11.12 6.01
CA PRO A 19 -18.28 12.27 5.50
C PRO A 19 -19.49 11.79 4.70
N SER A 20 -20.68 12.30 5.04
CA SER A 20 -22.00 11.81 4.61
C SER A 20 -22.30 11.94 3.11
N ASN A 21 -21.41 12.53 2.31
CA ASN A 21 -21.72 12.89 0.92
C ASN A 21 -21.55 11.76 -0.11
N ASN A 22 -20.91 10.65 0.26
CA ASN A 22 -20.57 9.57 -0.67
C ASN A 22 -21.28 8.24 -0.39
N ASN A 23 -22.35 8.23 0.43
CA ASN A 23 -23.10 7.00 0.76
C ASN A 23 -23.64 6.24 -0.46
N HIS A 24 -23.84 6.92 -1.58
CA HIS A 24 -24.26 6.29 -2.83
C HIS A 24 -23.19 5.34 -3.42
N LEU A 25 -21.94 5.38 -2.93
CA LEU A 25 -20.84 4.47 -3.28
C LEU A 25 -20.73 3.27 -2.33
N ALA A 26 -21.57 3.17 -1.29
CA ALA A 26 -21.54 2.04 -0.35
C ALA A 26 -21.63 0.66 -1.03
N PRO A 27 -22.43 0.46 -2.10
CA PRO A 27 -22.42 -0.82 -2.82
C PRO A 27 -21.07 -1.18 -3.44
N ALA A 28 -20.29 -0.20 -3.91
CA ALA A 28 -18.95 -0.44 -4.46
C ALA A 28 -17.97 -0.88 -3.35
N VAL A 29 -18.07 -0.28 -2.16
CA VAL A 29 -17.32 -0.69 -0.96
C VAL A 29 -17.65 -2.14 -0.60
N GLU A 30 -18.93 -2.49 -0.56
CA GLU A 30 -19.38 -3.86 -0.24
C GLU A 30 -18.84 -4.89 -1.23
N LEU A 31 -18.88 -4.60 -2.53
CA LEU A 31 -18.34 -5.48 -3.56
C LEU A 31 -16.83 -5.68 -3.40
N LEU A 32 -16.05 -4.60 -3.21
CA LEU A 32 -14.60 -4.71 -3.03
C LEU A 32 -14.23 -5.48 -1.75
N CYS A 33 -14.96 -5.28 -0.64
CA CYS A 33 -14.77 -6.06 0.58
C CYS A 33 -15.05 -7.55 0.34
N GLN A 34 -16.18 -7.88 -0.30
CA GLN A 34 -16.55 -9.28 -0.59
C GLN A 34 -15.50 -9.95 -1.50
N ALA A 35 -15.05 -9.24 -2.53
CA ALA A 35 -14.03 -9.74 -3.46
C ALA A 35 -12.71 -10.05 -2.74
N ARG A 36 -12.29 -9.22 -1.77
CA ARG A 36 -11.12 -9.46 -0.93
C ARG A 36 -11.30 -10.65 0.00
N GLU A 37 -12.43 -10.74 0.69
CA GLU A 37 -12.72 -11.84 1.62
C GLU A 37 -12.84 -13.20 0.92
N GLN A 38 -13.32 -13.20 -0.32
CA GLN A 38 -13.49 -14.42 -1.13
C GLN A 38 -12.28 -14.75 -2.00
N GLN A 39 -11.28 -13.86 -2.06
CA GLN A 39 -10.11 -13.97 -2.95
C GLN A 39 -10.53 -14.21 -4.42
N ARG A 40 -11.52 -13.46 -4.88
CA ARG A 40 -12.07 -13.56 -6.24
C ARG A 40 -12.30 -12.18 -6.82
N PRO A 41 -11.94 -11.94 -8.09
CA PRO A 41 -12.21 -10.66 -8.72
C PRO A 41 -13.71 -10.47 -8.95
N LEU A 42 -14.13 -9.21 -8.95
CA LEU A 42 -15.44 -8.77 -9.38
C LEU A 42 -15.55 -8.89 -10.90
N SER A 43 -16.60 -9.55 -11.38
CA SER A 43 -16.87 -9.61 -12.80
C SER A 43 -17.27 -8.25 -13.37
N LEU A 44 -17.16 -8.09 -14.69
CA LEU A 44 -17.65 -6.88 -15.38
C LEU A 44 -19.13 -6.59 -15.09
N SER A 45 -19.97 -7.62 -14.96
CA SER A 45 -21.39 -7.45 -14.67
C SER A 45 -21.63 -6.96 -13.24
N GLN A 46 -20.83 -7.39 -12.27
CA GLN A 46 -20.90 -6.89 -10.90
C GLN A 46 -20.46 -5.42 -10.82
N LEU A 47 -19.36 -5.07 -11.51
CA LEU A 47 -18.86 -3.69 -11.57
C LEU A 47 -19.87 -2.75 -12.24
N ALA A 48 -20.50 -3.18 -13.34
CA ALA A 48 -21.51 -2.38 -14.06
C ALA A 48 -22.84 -2.25 -13.30
N ALA A 49 -23.12 -3.14 -12.34
CA ALA A 49 -24.35 -3.11 -11.55
C ALA A 49 -24.35 -2.05 -10.44
N VAL A 50 -23.20 -1.43 -10.15
CA VAL A 50 -23.07 -0.41 -9.11
C VAL A 50 -22.53 0.91 -9.68
N ARG A 51 -22.76 2.02 -8.96
CA ARG A 51 -22.07 3.28 -9.23
C ARG A 51 -20.63 3.18 -8.70
N GLY A 52 -19.66 3.19 -9.60
CA GLY A 52 -18.24 3.29 -9.27
C GLY A 52 -17.77 4.72 -9.00
N PRO A 53 -16.52 4.89 -8.54
CA PRO A 53 -15.93 6.22 -8.36
C PRO A 53 -15.70 6.90 -9.71
N ALA A 54 -16.15 8.14 -9.83
CA ALA A 54 -15.96 9.01 -10.98
C ALA A 54 -14.84 10.05 -10.77
N THR A 55 -14.41 10.25 -9.53
CA THR A 55 -13.35 11.18 -9.14
C THR A 55 -12.31 10.52 -8.24
N GLU A 56 -11.14 11.13 -8.14
CA GLU A 56 -10.09 10.73 -7.22
C GLU A 56 -10.58 10.74 -5.75
N GLU A 57 -11.32 11.77 -5.34
CA GLU A 57 -11.86 11.87 -3.98
C GLU A 57 -12.85 10.75 -3.65
N GLU A 58 -13.72 10.40 -4.60
CA GLU A 58 -14.63 9.26 -4.47
C GLU A 58 -13.85 7.93 -4.37
N ALA A 59 -12.75 7.78 -5.11
CA ALA A 59 -11.90 6.59 -5.04
C ALA A 59 -11.20 6.46 -3.69
N TYR A 60 -10.61 7.55 -3.15
CA TYR A 60 -10.03 7.54 -1.81
C TYR A 60 -11.09 7.29 -0.74
N TRP A 61 -12.29 7.84 -0.88
CA TRP A 61 -13.38 7.56 0.05
C TRP A 61 -13.74 6.06 0.07
N ILE A 62 -13.82 5.41 -1.09
CA ILE A 62 -14.03 3.95 -1.18
C ILE A 62 -12.85 3.20 -0.54
N GLN A 63 -11.62 3.60 -0.84
CA GLN A 63 -10.39 3.00 -0.31
C GLN A 63 -10.39 3.00 1.24
N GLU A 64 -10.69 4.15 1.85
CA GLU A 64 -10.81 4.33 3.29
C GLU A 64 -11.94 3.50 3.90
N ALA A 65 -13.09 3.45 3.20
CA ALA A 65 -14.25 2.68 3.65
C ALA A 65 -14.00 1.16 3.60
N VAL A 66 -13.34 0.68 2.54
CA VAL A 66 -12.93 -0.73 2.40
C VAL A 66 -11.96 -1.10 3.52
N LEU A 67 -10.93 -0.28 3.74
CA LEU A 67 -9.95 -0.50 4.81
C LEU A 67 -10.62 -0.54 6.19
N ALA A 68 -11.48 0.44 6.51
CA ALA A 68 -12.18 0.51 7.79
C ALA A 68 -13.08 -0.72 8.01
N ARG A 69 -13.76 -1.19 6.96
CA ARG A 69 -14.64 -2.36 7.03
C ARG A 69 -13.85 -3.65 7.20
N LEU A 70 -12.72 -3.79 6.51
CA LEU A 70 -11.83 -4.95 6.68
C LEU A 70 -11.11 -4.94 8.04
N ALA A 71 -10.83 -3.78 8.63
CA ALA A 71 -10.25 -3.71 9.98
C ALA A 71 -11.29 -3.93 11.09
N ALA A 72 -12.59 -3.85 10.79
CA ALA A 72 -13.64 -3.90 11.81
C ALA A 72 -13.62 -5.20 12.62
N GLY A 73 -13.45 -5.07 13.94
CA GLY A 73 -13.37 -6.21 14.86
C GLY A 73 -12.02 -6.95 14.86
N ARG A 74 -11.02 -6.45 14.12
CA ARG A 74 -9.67 -6.99 14.06
C ARG A 74 -8.68 -6.03 14.74
N GLN A 75 -7.59 -6.56 15.32
CA GLN A 75 -6.47 -5.74 15.77
C GLN A 75 -5.52 -5.50 14.59
N GLN A 76 -6.00 -4.74 13.60
CA GLN A 76 -5.32 -4.49 12.33
C GLN A 76 -5.16 -2.98 12.15
N ARG A 77 -3.99 -2.55 11.67
CA ARG A 77 -3.77 -1.16 11.24
C ARG A 77 -3.09 -1.10 9.87
N VAL A 78 -2.98 0.11 9.33
CA VAL A 78 -2.03 0.40 8.25
C VAL A 78 -0.63 0.48 8.84
N SER A 79 0.32 -0.24 8.24
CA SER A 79 1.74 -0.19 8.65
C SER A 79 2.69 0.02 7.47
N ALA A 80 2.17 0.04 6.25
CA ALA A 80 2.93 0.44 5.08
C ALA A 80 2.05 1.20 4.10
N TRP A 81 2.69 1.93 3.20
CA TRP A 81 2.04 2.72 2.17
C TRP A 81 2.82 2.58 0.87
N LYS A 82 2.10 2.59 -0.24
CA LYS A 82 2.70 2.83 -1.55
C LYS A 82 2.35 4.23 -2.02
N VAL A 83 3.31 4.91 -2.63
CA VAL A 83 3.11 6.20 -3.30
C VAL A 83 3.73 6.16 -4.68
N GLY A 84 3.03 6.66 -5.68
CA GLY A 84 3.50 6.69 -7.06
C GLY A 84 2.90 7.83 -7.86
N ALA A 85 3.57 8.22 -8.95
CA ALA A 85 3.10 9.23 -9.87
C ALA A 85 3.51 8.86 -11.31
N PRO A 86 2.71 9.20 -12.33
CA PRO A 86 3.07 8.94 -13.73
C PRO A 86 4.21 9.83 -14.26
N SER A 87 4.44 11.00 -13.63
CA SER A 87 5.59 11.87 -13.89
C SER A 87 5.91 12.70 -12.63
N ARG A 88 7.02 13.44 -12.64
CA ARG A 88 7.43 14.28 -11.49
C ARG A 88 6.48 15.47 -11.25
N GLU A 89 5.80 15.90 -12.29
CA GLU A 89 4.90 17.06 -12.29
C GLU A 89 3.45 16.67 -11.98
N ALA A 90 3.12 15.38 -12.07
CA ALA A 90 1.81 14.87 -11.76
C ALA A 90 1.58 14.80 -10.24
N THR A 91 0.35 15.06 -9.82
CA THR A 91 -0.06 14.78 -8.44
C THR A 91 0.09 13.28 -8.17
N PRO A 92 0.83 12.87 -7.13
CA PRO A 92 0.96 11.46 -6.78
C PRO A 92 -0.38 10.87 -6.30
N ILE A 93 -0.44 9.54 -6.28
CA ILE A 93 -1.50 8.78 -5.64
C ILE A 93 -0.91 7.82 -4.60
N ALA A 94 -1.66 7.58 -3.53
CA ALA A 94 -1.25 6.69 -2.45
C ALA A 94 -2.26 5.57 -2.21
N ALA A 95 -1.78 4.47 -1.64
CA ALA A 95 -2.67 3.45 -1.09
C ALA A 95 -2.09 2.87 0.20
N PRO A 96 -2.95 2.60 1.20
CA PRO A 96 -2.55 1.97 2.44
C PRO A 96 -2.35 0.47 2.24
N ILE A 97 -1.37 -0.07 2.97
CA ILE A 97 -1.09 -1.50 3.09
C ILE A 97 -1.26 -1.86 4.57
N ALA A 98 -2.26 -2.68 4.85
CA ALA A 98 -2.53 -3.13 6.20
C ALA A 98 -1.43 -4.09 6.69
N ASP A 99 -1.15 -4.09 7.99
CA ASP A 99 -0.11 -4.91 8.61
C ASP A 99 -0.23 -6.41 8.30
N ALA A 100 -1.45 -6.93 8.17
CA ALA A 100 -1.73 -8.31 7.77
C ALA A 100 -1.25 -8.67 6.34
N LEU A 101 -0.97 -7.67 5.49
CA LEU A 101 -0.44 -7.82 4.12
C LEU A 101 1.04 -7.44 4.02
N VAL A 102 1.69 -7.14 5.15
CA VAL A 102 3.12 -6.90 5.22
C VAL A 102 3.80 -8.15 5.76
N HIS A 103 4.70 -8.70 4.95
CA HIS A 103 5.35 -9.98 5.22
C HIS A 103 6.87 -9.80 5.39
N PRO A 104 7.52 -10.62 6.21
CA PRO A 104 8.98 -10.61 6.33
C PRO A 104 9.64 -11.30 5.13
N ASP A 105 10.94 -11.04 4.94
CA ASP A 105 11.80 -11.80 4.04
C ASP A 105 11.66 -13.32 4.23
N GLY A 106 11.66 -14.06 3.11
CA GLY A 106 11.52 -15.51 3.08
C GLY A 106 10.10 -15.99 3.36
N ALA A 107 9.11 -15.08 3.38
CA ALA A 107 7.71 -15.46 3.52
C ALA A 107 7.28 -16.46 2.44
N ARG A 108 6.35 -17.35 2.82
CA ARG A 108 5.68 -18.25 1.90
C ARG A 108 4.20 -17.92 1.91
N LEU A 109 3.71 -17.43 0.78
CA LEU A 109 2.32 -17.02 0.60
C LEU A 109 1.61 -18.05 -0.28
N GLU A 110 0.32 -18.23 -0.06
CA GLU A 110 -0.47 -19.15 -0.89
C GLU A 110 -0.86 -18.47 -2.19
N GLY A 111 -0.14 -18.76 -3.28
CA GLY A 111 -0.34 -18.13 -4.59
C GLY A 111 -1.74 -18.28 -5.16
N ALA A 112 -2.43 -19.36 -4.80
CA ALA A 112 -3.83 -19.60 -5.19
C ALA A 112 -4.81 -18.58 -4.56
N GLY A 113 -4.36 -17.81 -3.57
CA GLY A 113 -5.11 -16.72 -2.94
C GLY A 113 -5.05 -15.40 -3.71
N PHE A 114 -4.23 -15.30 -4.77
CA PHE A 114 -4.17 -14.12 -5.64
C PHE A 114 -4.92 -14.39 -6.94
N TYR A 115 -5.55 -13.34 -7.49
CA TYR A 115 -6.13 -13.41 -8.83
C TYR A 115 -5.06 -13.21 -9.91
N VAL A 116 -4.16 -12.25 -9.69
CA VAL A 116 -2.97 -12.00 -10.49
C VAL A 116 -1.78 -11.79 -9.56
N ILE A 117 -0.59 -12.20 -10.00
CA ILE A 117 0.65 -12.03 -9.25
C ILE A 117 1.61 -11.20 -10.10
N GLY A 118 1.50 -9.88 -9.98
CA GLY A 118 2.51 -8.95 -10.50
C GLY A 118 3.58 -8.71 -9.43
N ILE A 119 4.84 -8.64 -9.85
CA ILE A 119 5.99 -8.48 -8.97
C ILE A 119 6.77 -7.24 -9.36
N GLU A 120 6.95 -6.35 -8.41
CA GLU A 120 7.74 -5.13 -8.55
C GLU A 120 8.86 -5.10 -7.50
N ALA A 121 10.07 -4.76 -7.93
CA ALA A 121 11.20 -4.52 -7.04
C ALA A 121 11.19 -3.05 -6.60
N GLU A 122 11.07 -2.80 -5.29
CA GLU A 122 10.99 -1.45 -4.74
C GLU A 122 12.01 -1.22 -3.62
N LEU A 123 12.28 0.04 -3.33
CA LEU A 123 12.90 0.44 -2.07
C LEU A 123 11.79 0.91 -1.12
N ALA A 124 11.86 0.47 0.14
CA ALA A 124 10.95 0.89 1.20
C ALA A 124 11.71 1.72 2.24
N TYR A 125 11.19 2.90 2.58
CA TYR A 125 11.77 3.80 3.58
C TYR A 125 11.00 3.69 4.88
N ARG A 126 11.71 3.57 6.01
CA ARG A 126 11.15 3.38 7.34
C ARG A 126 11.10 4.71 8.10
N PHE A 127 9.97 5.00 8.73
CA PHE A 127 9.83 6.17 9.58
C PHE A 127 10.26 5.89 11.03
N CYS A 128 10.99 6.80 11.65
CA CYS A 128 11.48 6.70 13.03
C CYS A 128 10.58 7.41 14.05
N ARG A 129 9.62 8.20 13.57
CA ARG A 129 8.71 9.00 14.40
C ARG A 129 7.32 9.06 13.79
N ASP A 130 6.37 9.42 14.63
CA ASP A 130 5.00 9.68 14.19
C ASP A 130 4.89 10.98 13.39
N PHE A 131 3.95 10.99 12.45
CA PHE A 131 3.48 12.17 11.72
C PHE A 131 1.97 12.34 11.95
N PRO A 132 1.56 12.84 13.13
CA PRO A 132 0.15 13.06 13.42
C PRO A 132 -0.42 14.21 12.59
N ALA A 133 -1.75 14.22 12.48
CA ALA A 133 -2.49 15.33 11.90
C ALA A 133 -2.18 16.65 12.63
N ARG A 134 -1.89 17.70 11.86
CA ARG A 134 -1.65 19.06 12.37
C ARG A 134 -2.16 20.10 11.37
N SER A 135 -2.24 21.36 11.78
CA SER A 135 -2.81 22.44 10.94
C SER A 135 -1.92 22.87 9.78
N GLU A 136 -0.60 22.75 9.93
CA GLU A 136 0.38 23.16 8.92
C GLU A 136 1.03 21.93 8.26
N ALA A 137 1.28 21.98 6.96
CA ALA A 137 1.95 20.87 6.27
C ALA A 137 3.37 20.64 6.84
N TYR A 138 3.82 19.38 6.86
CA TYR A 138 5.22 19.04 7.09
C TYR A 138 6.09 19.50 5.94
N THR A 139 7.20 20.17 6.24
CA THR A 139 8.21 20.50 5.23
C THR A 139 8.96 19.23 4.80
N PRO A 140 9.58 19.21 3.62
CA PRO A 140 10.41 18.08 3.20
C PRO A 140 11.50 17.73 4.21
N GLU A 141 12.13 18.73 4.82
CA GLU A 141 13.20 18.55 5.81
C GLU A 141 12.67 17.84 7.06
N GLU A 142 11.54 18.28 7.60
CA GLU A 142 10.90 17.60 8.73
C GLU A 142 10.58 16.13 8.39
N VAL A 143 10.12 15.89 7.16
CA VAL A 143 9.79 14.52 6.70
C VAL A 143 11.03 13.65 6.63
N TRP A 144 12.10 14.14 6.00
CA TRP A 144 13.35 13.40 5.85
C TRP A 144 14.04 13.13 7.19
N GLU A 145 13.99 14.07 8.15
CA GLU A 145 14.46 13.83 9.52
C GLU A 145 13.68 12.71 10.24
N GLY A 146 12.48 12.40 9.77
CA GLY A 146 11.68 11.28 10.29
C GLY A 146 11.96 9.94 9.62
N ILE A 147 12.94 9.83 8.72
CA ILE A 147 13.34 8.56 8.08
C ILE A 147 14.63 8.05 8.73
N ASP A 148 14.68 6.77 9.11
CA ASP A 148 15.86 6.15 9.74
C ASP A 148 16.39 4.90 9.04
N GLY A 149 15.85 4.57 7.86
CA GLY A 149 16.34 3.42 7.11
C GLY A 149 15.65 3.22 5.79
N VAL A 150 16.29 2.39 4.98
CA VAL A 150 15.80 1.93 3.68
C VAL A 150 16.08 0.45 3.53
N CYS A 151 15.12 -0.30 3.01
CA CYS A 151 15.27 -1.72 2.74
C CYS A 151 14.78 -2.10 1.35
N ALA A 152 15.25 -3.26 0.87
CA ALA A 152 14.69 -3.88 -0.33
C ALA A 152 13.27 -4.37 -0.05
N ALA A 153 12.37 -4.20 -1.02
CA ALA A 153 11.01 -4.67 -0.91
C ALA A 153 10.53 -5.31 -2.22
N ILE A 154 9.59 -6.26 -2.07
CA ILE A 154 8.80 -6.79 -3.17
C ILE A 154 7.37 -6.33 -2.96
N GLU A 155 6.86 -5.52 -3.89
CA GLU A 155 5.43 -5.33 -4.01
C GLU A 155 4.83 -6.51 -4.80
N ILE A 156 3.78 -7.10 -4.22
CA ILE A 156 2.92 -8.07 -4.89
C ILE A 156 1.67 -7.32 -5.33
N VAL A 157 1.52 -7.15 -6.64
CA VAL A 157 0.36 -6.54 -7.28
C VAL A 157 -0.71 -7.61 -7.49
N ASP A 158 -1.91 -7.35 -6.95
CA ASP A 158 -3.10 -8.18 -7.14
C ASP A 158 -4.37 -7.31 -7.12
N THR A 159 -5.39 -7.70 -7.87
CA THR A 159 -6.58 -6.88 -8.14
C THR A 159 -7.87 -7.63 -7.87
N ARG A 160 -8.89 -6.90 -7.39
CA ARG A 160 -10.27 -7.40 -7.25
C ARG A 160 -11.12 -7.06 -8.46
N LEU A 161 -10.52 -6.61 -9.55
CA LEU A 161 -11.22 -6.16 -10.75
C LEU A 161 -10.92 -7.11 -11.90
N GLU A 162 -11.94 -7.79 -12.43
CA GLU A 162 -11.82 -8.48 -13.71
C GLU A 162 -11.52 -7.44 -14.81
N ARG A 163 -10.61 -7.77 -15.75
CA ARG A 163 -10.12 -6.85 -16.79
C ARG A 163 -9.73 -5.48 -16.20
N TRP A 164 -8.90 -5.54 -15.16
CA TRP A 164 -8.43 -4.38 -14.43
C TRP A 164 -7.81 -3.31 -15.34
N ASP A 165 -7.24 -3.68 -16.48
CA ASP A 165 -6.75 -2.78 -17.51
C ASP A 165 -7.84 -1.81 -18.04
N GLU A 166 -9.10 -2.24 -18.07
CA GLU A 166 -10.25 -1.46 -18.53
C GLU A 166 -11.02 -0.75 -17.41
N ALA A 167 -10.79 -1.11 -16.15
CA ALA A 167 -11.53 -0.55 -15.01
C ALA A 167 -11.29 0.96 -14.79
N GLY A 168 -10.24 1.52 -15.40
CA GLY A 168 -9.88 2.93 -15.23
C GLY A 168 -9.15 3.24 -13.90
N PRO A 169 -8.58 4.44 -13.76
CA PRO A 169 -7.69 4.76 -12.65
C PRO A 169 -8.41 4.81 -11.28
N TRP A 170 -9.67 5.24 -11.24
CA TRP A 170 -10.41 5.42 -9.99
C TRP A 170 -10.85 4.11 -9.36
N TRP A 171 -11.23 3.12 -10.17
CA TRP A 171 -11.45 1.77 -9.65
C TRP A 171 -10.17 1.13 -9.16
N LYS A 172 -9.04 1.29 -9.87
CA LYS A 172 -7.74 0.81 -9.41
C LYS A 172 -7.34 1.45 -8.08
N LEU A 173 -7.50 2.76 -7.95
CA LEU A 173 -7.21 3.49 -6.71
C LEU A 173 -8.13 3.05 -5.56
N ALA A 174 -9.43 2.91 -5.81
CA ALA A 174 -10.41 2.39 -4.86
C ALA A 174 -10.08 0.95 -4.41
N ASP A 175 -9.51 0.13 -5.30
CA ASP A 175 -8.99 -1.21 -4.98
C ASP A 175 -7.58 -1.17 -4.35
N ASN A 176 -7.30 -0.17 -3.53
CA ASN A 176 -6.01 0.09 -2.88
C ASN A 176 -4.84 0.10 -3.87
N GLN A 177 -5.02 0.70 -5.06
CA GLN A 177 -4.03 0.66 -6.15
C GLN A 177 -3.54 -0.77 -6.42
N VAL A 178 -4.48 -1.67 -6.68
CA VAL A 178 -4.23 -3.08 -7.05
C VAL A 178 -3.22 -3.77 -6.10
N ASN A 179 -3.35 -3.53 -4.81
CA ASN A 179 -2.48 -4.11 -3.79
C ASN A 179 -2.80 -5.59 -3.51
N GLY A 180 -1.78 -6.45 -3.60
CA GLY A 180 -1.81 -7.84 -3.13
C GLY A 180 -1.06 -8.04 -1.83
N GLY A 181 0.10 -7.41 -1.65
CA GLY A 181 0.91 -7.48 -0.44
C GLY A 181 2.27 -6.83 -0.59
N LEU A 182 3.02 -6.76 0.51
CA LEU A 182 4.36 -6.20 0.56
C LEU A 182 5.27 -7.14 1.33
N VAL A 183 6.43 -7.47 0.78
CA VAL A 183 7.46 -8.24 1.48
C VAL A 183 8.64 -7.33 1.75
N LEU A 184 9.01 -7.19 3.03
CA LEU A 184 10.10 -6.32 3.47
C LEU A 184 11.36 -7.15 3.75
N GLY A 185 12.45 -6.72 3.14
CA GLY A 185 13.76 -7.34 3.20
C GLY A 185 14.71 -6.78 4.24
N SER A 186 15.97 -7.15 4.03
CA SER A 186 17.10 -6.48 4.65
C SER A 186 17.32 -5.08 4.09
N GLY A 187 17.97 -4.23 4.89
CA GLY A 187 18.21 -2.84 4.58
C GLY A 187 19.36 -2.26 5.38
N ILE A 188 19.51 -0.95 5.27
CA ILE A 188 20.53 -0.14 5.97
C ILE A 188 19.86 1.06 6.64
N ASP A 189 20.47 1.54 7.73
CA ASP A 189 20.03 2.77 8.39
C ASP A 189 20.57 4.03 7.66
N ASP A 190 21.71 3.92 6.96
CA ASP A 190 22.31 5.01 6.16
C ASP A 190 21.58 5.20 4.81
N TRP A 191 20.30 5.54 4.89
CA TRP A 191 19.47 5.76 3.70
C TRP A 191 19.93 6.97 2.88
N GLN A 192 20.56 7.97 3.51
CA GLN A 192 21.09 9.16 2.85
C GLN A 192 22.34 8.85 2.01
N GLY A 193 23.06 7.77 2.33
CA GLY A 193 24.20 7.28 1.56
C GLY A 193 23.82 6.62 0.23
N VAL A 194 22.53 6.35 -0.02
CA VAL A 194 22.06 5.71 -1.26
C VAL A 194 22.08 6.71 -2.42
N ASP A 195 22.94 6.45 -3.42
CA ASP A 195 22.93 7.18 -4.69
C ASP A 195 21.80 6.68 -5.59
N ASN A 196 20.61 7.27 -5.41
CA ASN A 196 19.43 6.96 -6.21
C ASN A 196 19.63 7.15 -7.71
N SER A 197 20.63 7.92 -8.18
CA SER A 197 20.88 8.12 -9.62
C SER A 197 21.60 6.94 -10.28
N ARG A 198 22.23 6.07 -9.47
CA ARG A 198 23.05 4.94 -9.90
C ARG A 198 22.68 3.64 -9.19
N GLN A 199 21.55 3.60 -8.51
CA GLN A 199 21.15 2.43 -7.77
C GLN A 199 20.92 1.26 -8.74
N ALA A 200 21.51 0.11 -8.39
CA ALA A 200 21.29 -1.14 -9.10
C ALA A 200 20.07 -1.87 -8.51
N ALA A 201 19.30 -2.51 -9.38
CA ALA A 201 18.19 -3.36 -9.03
C ALA A 201 18.26 -4.65 -9.84
N GLU A 202 18.19 -5.78 -9.14
CA GLU A 202 18.23 -7.12 -9.73
C GLU A 202 17.03 -7.93 -9.25
N GLN A 203 16.43 -8.69 -10.16
CA GLN A 203 15.26 -9.53 -9.88
C GLN A 203 15.48 -10.94 -10.45
N TRP A 204 15.19 -11.94 -9.63
CA TRP A 204 15.23 -13.35 -9.98
C TRP A 204 13.86 -13.96 -9.81
N LEU A 205 13.49 -14.76 -10.81
CA LEU A 205 12.27 -15.56 -10.81
C LEU A 205 12.69 -17.02 -11.03
N ASN A 206 12.31 -17.91 -10.11
CA ASN A 206 12.63 -19.35 -10.21
C ASN A 206 14.13 -19.61 -10.40
N GLY A 207 14.96 -18.90 -9.63
CA GLY A 207 16.43 -19.00 -9.70
C GLY A 207 17.08 -18.35 -10.92
N LYS A 208 16.31 -17.83 -11.88
CA LYS A 208 16.83 -17.14 -13.07
C LYS A 208 16.79 -15.64 -12.87
N ARG A 209 17.94 -14.96 -13.07
CA ARG A 209 17.97 -13.48 -13.11
C ARG A 209 17.24 -13.01 -14.36
N VAL A 210 16.09 -12.35 -14.17
CA VAL A 210 15.26 -11.83 -15.27
C VAL A 210 15.50 -10.35 -15.51
N ILE A 211 15.87 -9.60 -14.46
CA ILE A 211 16.18 -8.17 -14.55
C ILE A 211 17.50 -7.89 -13.86
N ALA A 212 18.32 -7.07 -14.50
CA ALA A 212 19.51 -6.47 -13.94
C ALA A 212 19.65 -5.07 -14.56
N ARG A 213 19.37 -4.04 -13.79
CA ARG A 213 19.48 -2.65 -14.24
C ARG A 213 20.22 -1.79 -13.24
N THR A 214 20.78 -0.71 -13.75
CA THR A 214 21.46 0.32 -12.97
C THR A 214 21.04 1.66 -13.54
N GLY A 215 20.66 2.60 -12.68
CA GLY A 215 20.26 3.93 -13.11
C GLY A 215 19.37 4.58 -12.08
N SER A 216 18.64 5.61 -12.49
CA SER A 216 17.70 6.29 -11.60
C SER A 216 16.36 5.58 -11.53
N HIS A 217 15.62 5.87 -10.46
CA HIS A 217 14.18 5.63 -10.39
C HIS A 217 13.48 6.30 -11.59
N PRO A 218 12.33 5.81 -12.09
CA PRO A 218 11.61 6.44 -13.20
C PRO A 218 11.27 7.92 -12.97
N LEU A 219 11.13 8.32 -11.71
CA LEU A 219 10.93 9.71 -11.31
C LEU A 219 12.22 10.46 -10.98
N GLY A 220 13.41 9.92 -11.27
CA GLY A 220 14.70 10.49 -10.86
C GLY A 220 15.04 10.14 -9.42
N ASP A 221 14.74 11.05 -8.48
CA ASP A 221 14.90 10.79 -7.04
C ASP A 221 13.55 10.32 -6.44
N PRO A 222 13.43 9.06 -5.97
CA PRO A 222 12.20 8.52 -5.38
C PRO A 222 11.75 9.25 -4.11
N LEU A 223 12.68 9.88 -3.38
CA LEU A 223 12.40 10.57 -2.13
C LEU A 223 11.47 11.78 -2.30
N CYS A 224 11.31 12.28 -3.53
CA CYS A 224 10.44 13.43 -3.82
C CYS A 224 8.95 13.16 -3.52
N LEU A 225 8.53 11.89 -3.47
CA LEU A 225 7.14 11.50 -3.21
C LEU A 225 6.80 11.47 -1.72
N ILE A 226 7.79 11.25 -0.85
CA ILE A 226 7.55 10.97 0.57
C ILE A 226 6.95 12.19 1.29
N PRO A 227 7.42 13.44 1.08
CA PRO A 227 6.79 14.61 1.71
C PRO A 227 5.33 14.81 1.30
N TRP A 228 4.98 14.49 0.06
CA TRP A 228 3.59 14.52 -0.38
C TRP A 228 2.77 13.45 0.34
N LEU A 229 3.27 12.21 0.43
CA LEU A 229 2.57 11.13 1.12
C LEU A 229 2.32 11.47 2.59
N VAL A 230 3.34 11.95 3.32
CA VAL A 230 3.20 12.30 4.73
C VAL A 230 2.04 13.29 4.91
N ASN A 231 2.02 14.36 4.11
CA ASN A 231 0.96 15.36 4.18
C ASN A 231 -0.40 14.80 3.75
N HIS A 232 -0.43 13.95 2.73
CA HIS A 232 -1.66 13.24 2.31
C HIS A 232 -2.24 12.39 3.46
N CYS A 233 -1.41 11.61 4.15
CA CYS A 233 -1.79 10.79 5.30
C CYS A 233 -2.13 11.61 6.55
N THR A 234 -1.66 12.85 6.69
CA THR A 234 -2.11 13.67 7.84
C THR A 234 -3.58 14.08 7.73
N GLY A 235 -4.07 14.27 6.50
CA GLY A 235 -5.48 14.55 6.22
C GLY A 235 -6.36 13.30 6.15
N ARG A 236 -5.77 12.11 6.10
CA ARG A 236 -6.47 10.85 5.81
C ARG A 236 -5.94 9.70 6.65
N GLN A 237 -6.80 8.82 7.16
CA GLN A 237 -6.36 7.56 7.79
C GLN A 237 -5.48 7.71 9.04
N GLY A 238 -5.43 8.91 9.64
CA GLY A 238 -4.90 9.15 10.99
C GLY A 238 -3.40 9.44 11.09
N GLY A 239 -2.72 9.71 9.98
CA GLY A 239 -1.28 9.97 9.94
C GLY A 239 -0.43 8.71 9.81
N LEU A 240 0.89 8.89 9.93
CA LEU A 240 1.89 7.82 9.91
C LEU A 240 2.48 7.63 11.31
N ARG A 241 2.93 6.41 11.62
CA ARG A 241 3.55 6.05 12.89
C ARG A 241 5.00 5.66 12.71
N ALA A 242 5.78 5.80 13.78
CA ALA A 242 7.11 5.20 13.86
C ALA A 242 7.03 3.68 13.56
N GLY A 243 7.95 3.21 12.72
CA GLY A 243 8.01 1.84 12.20
C GLY A 243 7.16 1.58 10.95
N ASP A 244 6.33 2.53 10.52
CA ASP A 244 5.64 2.40 9.23
C ASP A 244 6.65 2.50 8.07
N HIS A 245 6.35 1.84 6.96
CA HIS A 245 7.17 1.86 5.74
C HIS A 245 6.45 2.56 4.59
N VAL A 246 7.20 3.21 3.70
CA VAL A 246 6.69 3.72 2.42
C VAL A 246 7.50 3.17 1.26
N THR A 247 6.82 2.65 0.24
CA THR A 247 7.43 2.36 -1.05
C THR A 247 7.09 3.45 -2.07
N THR A 248 8.04 3.76 -2.95
CA THR A 248 7.99 4.93 -3.83
C THR A 248 7.80 4.58 -5.31
N GLY A 249 7.48 3.31 -5.60
CA GLY A 249 7.30 2.80 -6.95
C GLY A 249 8.45 1.92 -7.44
N THR A 250 8.12 1.19 -8.50
CA THR A 250 8.97 0.13 -9.05
C THR A 250 10.26 0.64 -9.67
N TRP A 251 11.34 -0.04 -9.33
CA TRP A 251 12.62 0.12 -9.99
C TRP A 251 12.77 -0.77 -11.20
N THR A 252 11.95 -1.82 -11.39
CA THR A 252 12.16 -2.82 -12.44
C THR A 252 11.02 -2.94 -13.43
N GLY A 253 9.91 -2.23 -13.20
CA GLY A 253 8.64 -2.52 -13.86
C GLY A 253 7.92 -3.67 -13.14
N MET A 254 6.87 -4.19 -13.77
CA MET A 254 6.04 -5.27 -13.21
C MET A 254 6.19 -6.54 -14.03
N GLU A 255 6.64 -7.61 -13.40
CA GLU A 255 6.73 -8.95 -13.99
C GLU A 255 5.61 -9.84 -13.46
N PHE A 256 4.91 -10.55 -14.34
CA PHE A 256 3.84 -11.46 -13.93
C PHE A 256 4.36 -12.88 -13.76
N VAL A 257 3.96 -13.53 -12.66
CA VAL A 257 4.39 -14.89 -12.34
C VAL A 257 3.20 -15.81 -12.05
N PRO A 258 3.30 -17.11 -12.33
CA PRO A 258 2.28 -18.07 -11.91
C PRO A 258 2.38 -18.36 -10.39
N PRO A 259 1.32 -18.86 -9.75
CA PRO A 259 1.43 -19.48 -8.43
C PRO A 259 2.48 -20.61 -8.42
N GLY A 260 3.20 -20.76 -7.30
CA GLY A 260 4.33 -21.67 -7.16
C GLY A 260 5.70 -21.05 -7.51
N SER A 261 5.76 -19.74 -7.75
CA SER A 261 6.99 -19.05 -8.16
C SER A 261 7.81 -18.59 -6.96
N SER A 262 9.14 -18.77 -7.06
CA SER A 262 10.10 -18.13 -6.15
C SER A 262 10.56 -16.80 -6.73
N VAL A 263 10.56 -15.77 -5.90
CA VAL A 263 10.97 -14.42 -6.26
C VAL A 263 12.07 -13.97 -5.31
N ARG A 264 13.12 -13.35 -5.87
CA ARG A 264 14.14 -12.65 -5.10
C ARG A 264 14.44 -11.31 -5.76
N VAL A 265 14.59 -10.28 -4.96
CA VAL A 265 14.98 -8.93 -5.37
C VAL A 265 16.22 -8.53 -4.58
N CYS A 266 17.18 -7.90 -5.25
CA CYS A 266 18.40 -7.37 -4.63
C CYS A 266 18.64 -5.94 -5.12
N PHE A 267 18.93 -5.06 -4.16
CA PHE A 267 19.45 -3.73 -4.37
C PHE A 267 20.86 -3.69 -3.78
N PRO A 268 21.91 -3.93 -4.60
CA PRO A 268 23.29 -3.90 -4.12
C PRO A 268 23.60 -2.62 -3.34
N GLY A 269 24.24 -2.77 -2.18
CA GLY A 269 24.52 -1.67 -1.25
C GLY A 269 23.37 -1.33 -0.29
N VAL A 270 22.15 -1.80 -0.53
CA VAL A 270 20.99 -1.58 0.35
C VAL A 270 20.55 -2.87 1.02
N GLY A 271 20.22 -3.91 0.25
CA GLY A 271 19.72 -5.17 0.80
C GLY A 271 19.03 -6.06 -0.23
N GLU A 272 18.45 -7.15 0.26
CA GLU A 272 17.72 -8.13 -0.52
C GLU A 272 16.50 -8.66 0.22
N VAL A 273 15.58 -9.24 -0.56
CA VAL A 273 14.32 -9.82 -0.11
C VAL A 273 13.90 -10.97 -1.01
N SER A 274 13.19 -11.94 -0.44
CA SER A 274 12.68 -13.12 -1.14
C SER A 274 11.28 -13.50 -0.67
N VAL A 275 10.52 -14.15 -1.55
CA VAL A 275 9.20 -14.72 -1.26
C VAL A 275 8.94 -15.93 -2.14
N GLU A 276 8.26 -16.92 -1.57
CA GLU A 276 7.67 -18.05 -2.27
C GLU A 276 6.16 -17.82 -2.40
N LEU A 277 5.65 -17.84 -3.63
CA LEU A 277 4.24 -17.59 -3.97
C LEU A 277 3.58 -18.89 -4.44
#